data_AF-A0A6G5QDX0-F1
#
_entry.id   AF-A0A6G5QDX0-F1
#
_cell.length_a   1.000
_cell.length_b   1.000
_cell.length_c   1.000
_cell.angle_alpha   90.00
_cell.angle_beta   90.00
_cell.angle_gamma   90.00
#
_symmetry.space_group_name_H-M   'P 1'
#
loop_
_entity.id
_entity.type
_entity.pdbx_description
1 polymer ?
#
loop_
_entity_poly.entity_id
_entity_poly.type
_entity_poly.pdbx_seq_one_letter_code
_entity_poly.pdbx_strand_id
1 'polypeptide(L)'
;MLNRLLNVLQTTPYNIKTKAIGNLKNSCCKELDYKIIDFDEVKDIYCKQNKKPSMASCDCLDVSHNRIDFIEMKGFENFKKYNTPLNKEVINNQIGKFDFEKKLKDSNRILNSISNENSIDLAKSKKRYFIATDLNINDNPLETLNMTLIFLSHTSSDDVAIHRILNEKVENISDNSLAEKPKLVSCCELIKFLQEV
;
A
#
# COMPACT_ATOMS: atom_id res chain seq x y z
N MET A 1 -3.34 -14.20 18.33
CA MET A 1 -3.96 -12.87 18.34
C MET A 1 -4.43 -12.50 16.94
N LEU A 2 -3.54 -12.36 15.96
CA LEU A 2 -3.92 -12.05 14.58
C LEU A 2 -4.72 -13.16 13.89
N ASN A 3 -4.53 -14.44 14.23
CA ASN A 3 -5.44 -15.51 13.75
C ASN A 3 -6.89 -15.32 14.19
N ARG A 4 -7.13 -14.72 15.38
CA ARG A 4 -8.48 -14.38 15.82
C ARG A 4 -9.05 -13.24 14.99
N LEU A 5 -8.23 -12.23 14.69
CA LEU A 5 -8.62 -11.11 13.82
C LEU A 5 -8.96 -11.61 12.42
N LEU A 6 -8.12 -12.47 11.83
CA LEU A 6 -8.39 -13.11 10.55
C LEU A 6 -9.72 -13.86 10.57
N ASN A 7 -9.98 -14.64 11.63
CA ASN A 7 -11.25 -15.35 11.78
C ASN A 7 -12.46 -14.39 11.85
N VAL A 8 -12.35 -13.28 12.59
CA VAL A 8 -13.39 -12.23 12.63
C VAL A 8 -13.66 -11.68 11.24
N LEU A 9 -12.61 -11.39 10.46
CA LEU A 9 -12.76 -10.86 9.09
C LEU A 9 -13.34 -11.90 8.12
N GLN A 10 -13.11 -13.19 8.35
CA GLN A 10 -13.60 -14.29 7.52
C GLN A 10 -15.00 -14.80 7.89
N THR A 11 -15.53 -14.38 9.04
CA THR A 11 -16.83 -14.82 9.56
C THR A 11 -17.86 -13.70 9.50
N THR A 12 -19.12 -14.03 9.77
CA THR A 12 -20.18 -13.03 9.87
C THR A 12 -19.79 -11.99 10.93
N PRO A 13 -19.83 -10.69 10.59
CA PRO A 13 -20.57 -10.17 9.45
C PRO A 13 -19.72 -9.69 8.26
N TYR A 14 -18.40 -9.84 8.32
CA TYR A 14 -17.48 -9.43 7.26
C TYR A 14 -17.43 -10.44 6.11
N ASN A 15 -17.33 -11.73 6.45
CA ASN A 15 -17.32 -12.85 5.48
C ASN A 15 -16.33 -12.63 4.30
N ILE A 16 -15.18 -12.01 4.58
CA ILE A 16 -14.18 -11.68 3.58
C ILE A 16 -13.31 -12.88 3.30
N LYS A 17 -13.20 -13.25 2.03
CA LYS A 17 -12.27 -14.29 1.58
C LYS A 17 -10.95 -13.66 1.18
N THR A 18 -9.85 -14.35 1.47
CA THR A 18 -8.55 -13.96 0.93
C THR A 18 -8.54 -14.15 -0.59
N LYS A 19 -8.01 -13.19 -1.33
CA LYS A 19 -7.87 -13.22 -2.79
C LYS A 19 -6.40 -13.01 -3.15
N ALA A 20 -6.00 -13.50 -4.32
CA ALA A 20 -4.70 -13.14 -4.88
C ALA A 20 -4.62 -11.62 -5.10
N ILE A 21 -3.50 -11.00 -4.74
CA ILE A 21 -3.31 -9.55 -4.90
C ILE A 21 -3.49 -9.11 -6.36
N GLY A 22 -3.09 -9.93 -7.34
CA GLY A 22 -3.29 -9.67 -8.76
C GLY A 22 -4.75 -9.68 -9.21
N ASN A 23 -5.64 -10.32 -8.44
CA ASN A 23 -7.07 -10.43 -8.73
C ASN A 23 -7.91 -9.32 -8.07
N LEU A 24 -7.29 -8.38 -7.36
CA LEU A 24 -8.01 -7.23 -6.81
C LEU A 24 -8.41 -6.22 -7.88
N LYS A 25 -9.51 -5.51 -7.60
CA LYS A 25 -9.97 -4.40 -8.45
C LYS A 25 -8.89 -3.31 -8.46
N ASN A 26 -8.43 -2.93 -9.65
CA ASN A 26 -7.35 -1.95 -9.87
C ASN A 26 -5.97 -2.38 -9.36
N SER A 27 -5.72 -3.69 -9.21
CA SER A 27 -4.37 -4.17 -8.88
C SER A 27 -3.35 -3.76 -9.95
N CYS A 28 -2.26 -3.14 -9.51
CA CYS A 28 -1.08 -2.93 -10.35
C CYS A 28 -0.14 -4.16 -10.35
N CYS A 29 -0.41 -5.15 -9.50
CA CYS A 29 0.42 -6.32 -9.26
C CYS A 29 -0.20 -7.59 -9.86
N LYS A 30 -0.59 -7.53 -11.15
CA LYS A 30 -1.44 -8.54 -11.83
C LYS A 30 -0.90 -9.97 -11.80
N GLU A 31 0.42 -10.14 -11.76
CA GLU A 31 1.08 -11.45 -11.81
C GLU A 31 1.28 -12.10 -10.42
N LEU A 32 0.98 -11.39 -9.33
CA LEU A 32 1.21 -11.89 -7.99
C LEU A 32 0.01 -12.69 -7.46
N ASP A 33 0.26 -13.97 -7.18
CA ASP A 33 -0.72 -14.91 -6.60
C ASP A 33 -0.68 -14.97 -5.06
N TYR A 34 -0.08 -13.97 -4.41
CA TYR A 34 -0.03 -13.92 -2.94
C TYR A 34 -1.40 -13.57 -2.36
N LYS A 35 -1.87 -14.38 -1.41
CA LYS A 35 -3.22 -14.27 -0.83
C LYS A 35 -3.26 -13.18 0.24
N ILE A 36 -4.13 -12.20 0.05
CA ILE A 36 -4.34 -11.05 0.94
C ILE A 36 -5.83 -10.82 1.19
N ILE A 37 -6.14 -9.97 2.17
CA ILE A 37 -7.50 -9.48 2.44
C ILE A 37 -7.72 -8.19 1.65
N ASP A 38 -8.81 -8.13 0.89
CA ASP A 38 -9.31 -6.90 0.28
C ASP A 38 -9.83 -5.98 1.40
N PHE A 39 -9.07 -4.94 1.72
CA PHE A 39 -9.36 -4.11 2.88
C PHE A 39 -10.37 -3.00 2.57
N ASP A 40 -10.56 -2.68 1.29
CA ASP A 40 -11.66 -1.83 0.84
C ASP A 40 -13.01 -2.52 1.10
N GLU A 41 -13.12 -3.82 0.84
CA GLU A 41 -14.33 -4.60 1.18
C GLU A 41 -14.60 -4.61 2.69
N VAL A 42 -13.55 -4.79 3.51
CA VAL A 42 -13.67 -4.73 4.99
C VAL A 42 -14.18 -3.35 5.42
N LYS A 43 -13.60 -2.28 4.89
CA LYS A 43 -14.01 -0.90 5.17
C LYS A 43 -15.47 -0.68 4.79
N ASP A 44 -15.89 -1.08 3.59
CA ASP A 44 -17.25 -0.86 3.10
C ASP A 44 -18.29 -1.53 4.02
N ILE A 45 -18.01 -2.76 4.46
CA ILE A 45 -18.86 -3.47 5.43
C ILE A 45 -18.86 -2.74 6.77
N TYR A 46 -17.69 -2.41 7.31
CA TYR A 46 -17.55 -1.72 8.59
C TYR A 46 -18.32 -0.39 8.61
N CYS A 47 -18.14 0.46 7.59
CA CYS A 47 -18.83 1.73 7.47
C CYS A 47 -20.35 1.55 7.36
N LYS A 48 -20.81 0.59 6.56
CA LYS A 48 -22.24 0.29 6.39
C LYS A 48 -22.90 -0.15 7.70
N GLN A 49 -22.24 -1.03 8.47
CA GLN A 49 -22.77 -1.53 9.73
C GLN A 49 -22.84 -0.46 10.81
N ASN A 50 -21.80 0.36 10.89
CA ASN A 50 -21.69 1.39 11.90
C ASN A 50 -22.37 2.71 11.48
N LYS A 51 -23.06 2.74 10.32
CA LYS A 51 -23.70 3.94 9.74
C LYS A 51 -22.73 5.12 9.67
N LYS A 52 -21.46 4.84 9.36
CA LYS A 52 -20.40 5.85 9.23
C LYS A 52 -20.28 6.31 7.78
N PRO A 53 -19.85 7.56 7.53
CA PRO A 53 -19.46 7.97 6.19
C PRO A 53 -18.31 7.10 5.67
N SER A 54 -18.16 7.03 4.35
CA SER A 54 -17.05 6.29 3.73
C SER A 54 -15.73 6.86 4.21
N MET A 55 -14.90 6.00 4.80
CA MET A 55 -13.54 6.34 5.22
C MET A 55 -12.55 6.06 4.08
N ALA A 56 -11.33 6.56 4.20
CA ALA A 56 -10.24 6.10 3.34
C ALA A 56 -9.72 4.76 3.86
N SER A 57 -9.25 3.89 2.97
CA SER A 57 -8.58 2.64 3.33
C SER A 57 -7.45 2.34 2.36
N CYS A 58 -6.48 1.58 2.85
CA CYS A 58 -5.50 0.90 2.01
C CYS A 58 -6.22 -0.18 1.20
N ASP A 59 -5.67 -0.54 0.05
CA ASP A 59 -6.28 -1.51 -0.84
C ASP A 59 -6.22 -2.94 -0.27
N CYS A 60 -5.10 -3.30 0.38
CA CYS A 60 -4.90 -4.64 0.96
C CYS A 60 -4.48 -4.62 2.43
N LEU A 61 -4.80 -5.73 3.09
CA LEU A 61 -4.35 -6.07 4.43
C LEU A 61 -3.78 -7.50 4.42
N ASP A 62 -2.58 -7.67 4.94
CA ASP A 62 -2.05 -8.98 5.34
C ASP A 62 -1.85 -9.02 6.86
N VAL A 63 -2.34 -10.09 7.49
CA VAL A 63 -2.21 -10.34 8.94
C VAL A 63 -1.49 -11.67 9.22
N SER A 64 -0.86 -12.23 8.20
CA SER A 64 -0.02 -13.42 8.30
C SER A 64 1.23 -13.16 9.14
N HIS A 65 1.93 -14.23 9.52
CA HIS A 65 3.24 -14.16 10.20
C HIS A 65 3.27 -13.27 11.47
N ASN A 66 2.15 -13.17 12.18
CA ASN A 66 2.02 -12.40 13.43
C ASN A 66 2.40 -10.90 13.31
N ARG A 67 2.18 -10.31 12.12
CA ARG A 67 2.33 -8.87 11.84
C ARG A 67 1.14 -8.35 11.05
N ILE A 68 1.05 -7.04 10.91
CA ILE A 68 0.01 -6.36 10.14
C ILE A 68 0.71 -5.56 9.05
N ASP A 69 0.44 -5.91 7.80
CA ASP A 69 0.97 -5.22 6.63
C ASP A 69 -0.19 -4.52 5.91
N PHE A 70 -0.17 -3.19 5.95
CA PHE A 70 -1.05 -2.37 5.12
C PHE A 70 -0.39 -2.17 3.76
N ILE A 71 -1.14 -2.38 2.67
CA ILE A 71 -0.60 -2.29 1.32
C ILE A 71 -1.51 -1.37 0.49
N GLU A 72 -0.94 -0.30 -0.02
CA GLU A 72 -1.58 0.61 -0.97
C GLU A 72 -0.98 0.39 -2.36
N MET A 73 -1.81 0.14 -3.36
CA MET A 73 -1.40 -0.08 -4.75
C MET A 73 -1.59 1.19 -5.59
N LYS A 74 -0.58 1.52 -6.39
CA LYS A 74 -0.61 2.65 -7.32
C LYS A 74 0.00 2.24 -8.66
N GLY A 75 -0.89 2.01 -9.64
CA GLY A 75 -0.50 1.78 -11.03
C GLY A 75 -0.30 3.09 -11.80
N PHE A 76 0.81 3.19 -12.52
CA PHE A 76 1.20 4.33 -13.34
C PHE A 76 1.17 4.01 -14.84
N GLU A 77 0.96 2.75 -15.27
CA GLU A 77 0.82 2.37 -16.70
C GLU A 77 -0.12 3.30 -17.48
N ASN A 78 -1.36 3.46 -17.02
CA ASN A 78 -2.35 4.32 -17.68
C ASN A 78 -1.98 5.80 -17.60
N PHE A 79 -1.44 6.24 -16.46
CA PHE A 79 -1.01 7.63 -16.29
C PHE A 79 0.06 8.00 -17.31
N LYS A 80 1.07 7.14 -17.49
CA LYS A 80 2.13 7.32 -18.49
C LYS A 80 1.57 7.36 -19.91
N LYS A 81 0.66 6.44 -20.24
CA LYS A 81 0.04 6.33 -21.58
C LYS A 81 -0.74 7.58 -21.99
N TYR A 82 -1.44 8.24 -21.06
CA TYR A 82 -2.35 9.35 -21.39
C TYR A 82 -1.74 10.75 -21.19
N ASN A 83 -0.56 10.87 -20.59
CA ASN A 83 0.02 12.17 -20.22
C ASN A 83 1.40 12.42 -20.86
N THR A 84 1.66 11.87 -22.05
CA THR A 84 2.91 12.07 -22.80
C THR A 84 2.88 13.38 -23.60
N PRO A 85 3.92 14.24 -23.53
CA PRO A 85 5.14 14.09 -22.74
C PRO A 85 4.91 14.38 -21.25
N LEU A 86 5.46 13.54 -20.39
CA LEU A 86 5.41 13.74 -18.95
C LEU A 86 6.41 14.83 -18.57
N ASN A 87 5.95 15.78 -17.76
CA ASN A 87 6.83 16.76 -17.13
C ASN A 87 6.67 16.70 -15.60
N LYS A 88 7.61 17.33 -14.90
CA LYS A 88 7.66 17.31 -13.43
C LYS A 88 6.37 17.84 -12.78
N GLU A 89 5.73 18.84 -13.38
CA GLU A 89 4.50 19.44 -12.87
C GLU A 89 3.31 18.48 -12.97
N VAL A 90 3.15 17.79 -14.11
CA VAL A 90 2.11 16.77 -14.31
C VAL A 90 2.28 15.61 -13.33
N ILE A 91 3.52 15.15 -13.12
CA ILE A 91 3.83 14.10 -12.14
C ILE A 91 3.52 14.56 -10.72
N ASN A 92 3.96 15.76 -10.33
CA ASN A 92 3.68 16.35 -9.02
C ASN A 92 2.18 16.50 -8.78
N ASN A 93 1.43 16.97 -9.77
CA ASN A 93 -0.02 17.13 -9.66
C ASN A 93 -0.75 15.79 -9.48
N GLN A 94 -0.26 14.73 -10.13
CA GLN A 94 -0.82 13.39 -9.96
C GLN A 94 -0.49 12.81 -8.57
N ILE A 95 0.78 12.83 -8.16
CA ILE A 95 1.23 12.29 -6.86
C ILE A 95 0.69 13.14 -5.69
N GLY A 96 0.51 14.44 -5.90
CA GLY A 96 -0.07 15.38 -4.95
C GLY A 96 -1.46 14.97 -4.47
N LYS A 97 -2.28 14.36 -5.35
CA LYS A 97 -3.63 13.88 -5.03
C LYS A 97 -3.65 12.68 -4.10
N PHE A 98 -2.55 11.94 -3.96
CA PHE A 98 -2.49 10.76 -3.11
C PHE A 98 -2.35 11.16 -1.65
N ASP A 99 -3.31 10.76 -0.82
CA ASP A 99 -3.29 11.00 0.62
C ASP A 99 -2.98 9.70 1.37
N PHE A 100 -1.71 9.28 1.30
CA PHE A 100 -1.23 8.04 1.89
C PHE A 100 -1.34 8.03 3.41
N GLU A 101 -1.09 9.17 4.04
CA GLU A 101 -1.15 9.31 5.50
C GLU A 101 -2.58 9.15 6.01
N LYS A 102 -3.56 9.78 5.35
CA LYS A 102 -4.97 9.59 5.70
C LYS A 102 -5.42 8.15 5.49
N LYS A 103 -5.07 7.54 4.34
CA LYS A 103 -5.39 6.12 4.06
C LYS A 103 -4.84 5.20 5.15
N LEU A 104 -3.59 5.38 5.56
CA LEU A 104 -2.99 4.60 6.64
C LEU A 104 -3.71 4.82 7.98
N LYS A 105 -3.91 6.09 8.39
CA LYS A 105 -4.54 6.43 9.66
C LYS A 105 -5.97 5.90 9.76
N ASP A 106 -6.76 6.08 8.72
CA ASP A 106 -8.14 5.58 8.68
C ASP A 106 -8.17 4.05 8.64
N SER A 107 -7.23 3.41 7.92
CA SER A 107 -7.12 1.94 7.91
C SER A 107 -6.81 1.38 9.30
N ASN A 108 -5.85 1.99 10.00
CA ASN A 108 -5.48 1.61 11.34
C ASN A 108 -6.65 1.84 12.32
N ARG A 109 -7.41 2.93 12.17
CA ARG A 109 -8.62 3.20 12.97
C ARG A 109 -9.69 2.14 12.76
N ILE A 110 -9.97 1.75 11.51
CA ILE A 110 -10.94 0.70 11.20
C ILE A 110 -10.48 -0.61 11.85
N LEU A 111 -9.23 -1.01 11.61
CA LEU A 111 -8.70 -2.27 12.13
C LEU A 111 -8.72 -2.32 13.67
N ASN A 112 -8.32 -1.24 14.34
CA ASN A 112 -8.37 -1.15 15.79
C ASN A 112 -9.82 -1.15 16.31
N SER A 113 -10.76 -0.53 15.60
CA SER A 113 -12.18 -0.54 16.00
C SER A 113 -12.75 -1.96 15.95
N ILE A 114 -12.55 -2.66 14.83
CA ILE A 114 -12.95 -4.06 14.66
C ILE A 114 -12.30 -4.93 15.75
N SER A 115 -11.02 -4.71 16.03
CA SER A 115 -10.29 -5.48 17.03
C SER A 115 -10.80 -5.24 18.44
N ASN A 116 -11.07 -3.99 18.81
CA ASN A 116 -11.59 -3.61 20.12
C ASN A 116 -12.99 -4.21 20.36
N GLU A 117 -13.88 -4.13 19.36
CA GLU A 117 -15.21 -4.75 19.41
C GLU A 117 -15.15 -6.26 19.67
N ASN A 118 -14.06 -6.92 19.25
CA ASN A 118 -13.84 -8.36 19.40
C ASN A 118 -12.84 -8.72 20.53
N SER A 119 -12.47 -7.75 21.38
CA SER A 119 -11.51 -7.94 22.48
C SER A 119 -10.17 -8.54 22.01
N ILE A 120 -9.64 -7.99 20.91
CA ILE A 120 -8.33 -8.33 20.34
C ILE A 120 -7.42 -7.10 20.53
N ASP A 121 -6.39 -7.25 21.36
CA ASP A 121 -5.39 -6.20 21.55
C ASP A 121 -4.41 -6.20 20.37
N LEU A 122 -4.28 -5.10 19.63
CA LEU A 122 -3.30 -4.98 18.53
C LEU A 122 -2.06 -4.19 18.91
N ALA A 123 -1.93 -3.70 20.15
CA ALA A 123 -0.87 -2.77 20.55
C ALA A 123 0.54 -3.34 20.38
N LYS A 124 0.71 -4.66 20.52
CA LYS A 124 2.01 -5.35 20.37
C LYS A 124 2.27 -5.90 18.97
N SER A 125 1.32 -5.76 18.04
CA SER A 125 1.48 -6.29 16.68
C SER A 125 2.39 -5.38 15.88
N LYS A 126 3.41 -5.95 15.22
CA LYS A 126 4.29 -5.20 14.31
C LYS A 126 3.46 -4.72 13.12
N LYS A 127 3.44 -3.40 12.88
CA LYS A 127 2.71 -2.80 11.75
C LYS A 127 3.69 -2.28 10.70
N ARG A 128 3.50 -2.64 9.44
CA ARG A 128 4.26 -2.11 8.29
C ARG A 128 3.29 -1.49 7.28
N TYR A 129 3.80 -0.56 6.48
CA TYR A 129 3.04 0.08 5.41
C TYR A 129 3.83 0.07 4.11
N PHE A 130 3.25 -0.50 3.07
CA PHE A 130 3.83 -0.60 1.74
C PHE A 130 3.02 0.20 0.73
N ILE A 131 3.71 0.95 -0.12
CA ILE A 131 3.15 1.52 -1.34
C ILE A 131 3.71 0.67 -2.48
N ALA A 132 2.87 -0.14 -3.11
CA ALA A 132 3.25 -1.02 -4.19
C ALA A 132 2.95 -0.37 -5.55
N THR A 133 3.90 -0.45 -6.49
CA THR A 133 3.77 0.16 -7.82
C THR A 133 4.17 -0.78 -8.95
N ASP A 134 3.67 -0.48 -10.15
CA ASP A 134 4.05 -1.11 -11.43
C ASP A 134 5.28 -0.46 -12.08
N LEU A 135 6.02 0.38 -11.35
CA LEU A 135 7.22 1.03 -11.85
C LEU A 135 8.35 0.00 -11.96
N ASN A 136 9.00 -0.04 -13.11
CA ASN A 136 10.16 -0.91 -13.31
C ASN A 136 11.43 -0.09 -13.08
N ILE A 137 12.03 -0.28 -11.91
CA ILE A 137 13.26 0.39 -11.51
C ILE A 137 14.19 -0.74 -11.15
N ASN A 138 15.20 -0.98 -11.95
CA ASN A 138 16.11 -2.07 -11.64
C ASN A 138 16.88 -1.71 -10.35
N ASP A 139 16.81 -2.61 -9.37
CA ASP A 139 17.48 -2.55 -8.07
C ASP A 139 19.02 -2.69 -8.14
N ASN A 140 19.66 -2.32 -9.24
CA ASN A 140 21.11 -2.39 -9.34
C ASN A 140 21.75 -1.17 -8.64
N PRO A 141 22.65 -1.35 -7.64
CA PRO A 141 23.35 -0.25 -6.99
C PRO A 141 24.09 0.70 -7.96
N LEU A 142 24.59 0.16 -9.08
CA LEU A 142 25.18 0.94 -10.16
C LEU A 142 24.14 1.78 -10.89
N GLU A 143 22.91 1.27 -11.03
CA GLU A 143 21.81 2.06 -11.55
C GLU A 143 21.34 3.10 -10.55
N THR A 144 21.33 2.86 -9.24
CA THR A 144 21.04 3.90 -8.23
C THR A 144 22.04 5.06 -8.30
N LEU A 145 23.33 4.75 -8.49
CA LEU A 145 24.35 5.76 -8.75
C LEU A 145 24.11 6.47 -10.10
N ASN A 146 23.84 5.70 -11.16
CA ASN A 146 23.48 6.24 -12.46
C ASN A 146 22.22 7.13 -12.39
N MET A 147 21.23 6.80 -11.56
CA MET A 147 20.03 7.59 -11.34
C MET A 147 20.36 8.92 -10.69
N THR A 148 21.27 8.91 -9.72
CA THR A 148 21.77 10.14 -9.08
C THR A 148 22.53 11.02 -10.09
N LEU A 149 23.30 10.40 -11.00
CA LEU A 149 24.03 11.11 -12.06
C LEU A 149 23.11 11.64 -13.17
N ILE A 150 22.14 10.83 -13.62
CA ILE A 150 21.10 11.20 -14.59
C ILE A 150 20.23 12.33 -14.04
N PHE A 151 19.97 12.32 -12.73
CA PHE A 151 19.29 13.39 -12.02
C PHE A 151 20.04 14.73 -12.14
N LEU A 152 21.37 14.72 -11.99
CA LEU A 152 22.19 15.91 -12.21
C LEU A 152 22.20 16.32 -13.70
N SER A 153 22.08 15.37 -14.62
CA SER A 153 22.15 15.62 -16.06
C SER A 153 20.81 15.94 -16.76
N HIS A 154 19.69 16.04 -16.04
CA HIS A 154 18.35 16.40 -16.57
C HIS A 154 17.76 15.42 -17.63
N THR A 155 18.22 14.16 -17.71
CA THR A 155 17.82 13.18 -18.76
C THR A 155 17.10 11.94 -18.22
N SER A 156 16.32 12.05 -17.15
CA SER A 156 15.66 10.88 -16.52
C SER A 156 14.47 10.34 -17.32
N SER A 157 14.29 9.01 -17.31
CA SER A 157 13.07 8.37 -17.79
C SER A 157 11.87 8.68 -16.87
N ASP A 158 10.66 8.54 -17.40
CA ASP A 158 9.41 8.84 -16.70
C ASP A 158 9.25 8.04 -15.40
N ASP A 159 9.58 6.75 -15.41
CA ASP A 159 9.49 5.86 -14.24
C ASP A 159 10.38 6.32 -13.09
N VAL A 160 11.59 6.78 -13.42
CA VAL A 160 12.56 7.30 -12.45
C VAL A 160 12.06 8.61 -11.83
N ALA A 161 11.49 9.49 -12.66
CA ALA A 161 10.94 10.76 -12.19
C ALA A 161 9.74 10.54 -11.25
N ILE A 162 8.82 9.65 -11.62
CA ILE A 162 7.64 9.28 -10.81
C ILE A 162 8.08 8.67 -9.48
N HIS A 163 8.96 7.66 -9.53
CA HIS A 163 9.41 6.97 -8.33
C HIS A 163 10.05 7.90 -7.33
N ARG A 164 10.92 8.81 -7.77
CA ARG A 164 11.59 9.73 -6.87
C ARG A 164 10.59 10.64 -6.13
N ILE A 165 9.69 11.29 -6.87
CA ILE A 165 8.69 12.19 -6.27
C ILE A 165 7.78 11.41 -5.32
N LEU A 166 7.45 10.17 -5.69
CA LEU A 166 6.66 9.28 -4.86
C LEU A 166 7.42 8.87 -3.59
N ASN A 167 8.69 8.51 -3.70
CA ASN A 167 9.55 8.11 -2.59
C ASN A 167 9.75 9.26 -1.60
N GLU A 168 10.03 10.47 -2.10
CA GLU A 168 10.09 11.69 -1.27
C GLU A 168 8.78 11.88 -0.49
N LYS A 169 7.62 11.66 -1.12
CA LYS A 169 6.33 11.76 -0.44
C LYS A 169 6.14 10.66 0.61
N VAL A 170 6.57 9.43 0.33
CA VAL A 170 6.47 8.27 1.24
C VAL A 170 7.39 8.43 2.45
N GLU A 171 8.63 8.91 2.26
CA GLU A 171 9.60 9.14 3.33
C GLU A 171 9.17 10.21 4.34
N ASN A 172 8.35 11.16 3.88
CA ASN A 172 7.78 12.24 4.70
C ASN A 172 6.54 11.81 5.50
N ILE A 173 6.01 10.60 5.30
CA ILE A 173 4.92 10.08 6.12
C ILE A 173 5.45 9.78 7.51
N SER A 174 4.89 10.44 8.52
CA SER A 174 5.18 10.18 9.92
C SER A 174 3.96 9.54 10.60
N ASP A 175 4.09 8.28 10.99
CA ASP A 175 3.08 7.59 11.79
C ASP A 175 3.76 6.72 12.85
N ASN A 176 3.60 7.11 14.11
CA ASN A 176 4.23 6.44 15.25
C ASN A 176 3.66 5.05 15.55
N SER A 177 2.57 4.64 14.87
CA SER A 177 2.00 3.31 15.04
C SER A 177 2.70 2.24 14.19
N LEU A 178 3.57 2.65 13.26
CA LEU A 178 4.35 1.74 12.44
C LEU A 178 5.64 1.31 13.15
N ALA A 179 6.05 0.07 12.90
CA ALA A 179 7.32 -0.46 13.39
C ALA A 179 8.52 0.02 12.56
N GLU A 180 8.28 0.40 11.30
CA GLU A 180 9.27 0.86 10.34
C GLU A 180 8.67 2.01 9.52
N LYS A 181 9.52 2.85 8.92
CA LYS A 181 9.04 3.84 7.95
C LYS A 181 8.29 3.16 6.79
N PRO A 182 7.26 3.80 6.22
CA PRO A 182 6.62 3.32 5.01
C PRO A 182 7.64 3.05 3.89
N LYS A 183 7.42 1.98 3.12
CA LYS A 183 8.31 1.59 2.02
C LYS A 183 7.58 1.70 0.69
N LEU A 184 8.20 2.37 -0.26
CA LEU A 184 7.83 2.30 -1.67
C LEU A 184 8.51 1.06 -2.26
N VAL A 185 7.74 0.18 -2.90
CA VAL A 185 8.25 -1.09 -3.46
C VAL A 185 7.65 -1.35 -4.83
N SER A 186 8.40 -2.06 -5.67
CA SER A 186 7.82 -2.64 -6.88
C SER A 186 6.90 -3.82 -6.52
N CYS A 187 5.97 -4.16 -7.40
CA CYS A 187 5.15 -5.37 -7.24
C CYS A 187 6.02 -6.63 -7.05
N CYS A 188 7.16 -6.71 -7.77
CA CYS A 188 8.10 -7.84 -7.69
C CYS A 188 8.87 -7.89 -6.37
N GLU A 189 9.17 -6.76 -5.73
CA GLU A 189 9.81 -6.72 -4.41
C GLU A 189 8.83 -6.99 -3.27
N LEU A 190 7.58 -6.55 -3.42
CA LEU A 190 6.56 -6.68 -2.37
C LEU A 190 6.48 -8.12 -1.84
N ILE A 191 6.54 -9.12 -2.71
CA ILE A 191 6.47 -10.52 -2.32
C ILE A 191 7.61 -10.93 -1.36
N LYS A 192 8.81 -10.40 -1.56
CA LYS A 192 9.98 -10.71 -0.72
C LYS A 192 9.67 -10.25 0.71
N PHE A 193 9.19 -9.02 0.87
CA PHE A 193 8.81 -8.47 2.17
C PHE A 193 7.61 -9.17 2.82
N LEU A 194 6.65 -9.64 2.03
CA LEU A 194 5.48 -10.36 2.53
C LEU A 194 5.80 -11.79 2.96
N GLN A 195 6.83 -12.40 2.39
CA GLN A 195 7.27 -13.76 2.73
C GLN A 195 8.39 -13.82 3.78
N GLU A 196 9.12 -12.73 4.00
CA GLU A 196 10.09 -12.61 5.08
C GLU A 196 9.42 -12.89 6.43
N VAL A 197 9.94 -13.85 7.21
CA VAL A 197 9.42 -14.25 8.53
C VAL A 197 10.15 -13.52 9.64
#